data_AF-A0A2V2QAC2-F1
#
_entry.id   AF-A0A2V2QAC2-F1
#
_cell.length_a   1.000
_cell.length_b   1.000
_cell.length_c   1.000
_cell.angle_alpha   90.00
_cell.angle_beta   90.00
_cell.angle_gamma   90.00
#
_symmetry.space_group_name_H-M   'P 1'
#
loop_
_entity.id
_entity.type
_entity.pdbx_description
1 polymer ?
#
loop_
_entity_poly.entity_id
_entity_poly.type
_entity_poly.pdbx_seq_one_letter_code
_entity_poly.pdbx_strand_id
1 'polypeptide(L)'
;MQDDDTTHGPLAGFTVGVTAARRGEEQATLLKRRGAAVQHAPALRIVPPAEDNELRDTTQELIDHAPDVVVATTAIGFRGWVEAAHGWGLGDALLERLRGAELLARGPEAEAAVR
;
A
#
# COMPACT_ATOMS: atom_id res chain seq x y z
N MET A 1 12.27 41.01 5.25
CA MET A 1 10.83 41.10 4.95
C MET A 1 10.40 39.69 4.59
N GLN A 2 9.94 38.95 5.60
CA GLN A 2 9.66 37.53 5.52
C GLN A 2 8.15 37.45 5.71
N ASP A 3 7.42 37.27 4.61
CA ASP A 3 5.97 37.45 4.58
C ASP A 3 5.26 36.40 5.44
N ASP A 4 4.39 36.94 6.27
CA ASP A 4 3.52 36.37 7.29
C ASP A 4 2.32 35.63 6.66
N ASP A 5 2.57 34.62 5.82
CA ASP A 5 1.50 33.91 5.10
C ASP A 5 0.86 32.75 5.91
N THR A 6 1.21 32.59 7.18
CA THR A 6 0.60 31.57 8.07
C THR A 6 -0.58 32.08 8.89
N THR A 7 -0.90 33.37 8.80
CA THR A 7 -1.84 34.01 9.74
C THR A 7 -3.26 34.20 9.16
N HIS A 8 -3.48 33.86 7.89
CA HIS A 8 -4.78 34.02 7.23
C HIS A 8 -5.23 32.74 6.54
N GLY A 9 -6.46 32.30 6.85
CA GLY A 9 -7.06 31.11 6.26
C GLY A 9 -7.89 30.32 7.27
N PRO A 10 -8.76 29.40 6.81
CA PRO A 10 -9.67 28.67 7.68
C PRO A 10 -8.97 27.76 8.70
N LEU A 11 -7.67 27.50 8.56
CA LEU A 11 -6.87 26.70 9.49
C LEU A 11 -5.78 27.51 10.22
N ALA A 12 -5.80 28.85 10.15
CA ALA A 12 -4.86 29.69 10.89
C ALA A 12 -4.92 29.40 12.40
N GLY A 13 -3.76 29.29 13.04
CA GLY A 13 -3.63 28.95 14.47
C GLY A 13 -3.76 27.47 14.82
N PHE A 14 -4.10 26.59 13.86
CA PHE A 14 -4.13 25.14 14.09
C PHE A 14 -2.80 24.48 13.73
N THR A 15 -2.41 23.50 14.56
CA THR A 15 -1.38 22.52 14.20
C THR A 15 -2.05 21.22 13.76
N VAL A 16 -1.69 20.71 12.58
CA VAL A 16 -2.26 19.49 12.00
C VAL A 16 -1.17 18.44 11.80
N GLY A 17 -1.36 17.26 12.39
CA GLY A 17 -0.53 16.09 12.14
C GLY A 17 -0.98 15.35 10.88
N VAL A 18 -0.05 15.08 9.96
CA VAL A 18 -0.28 14.25 8.77
C VAL A 18 0.46 12.93 8.95
N THR A 19 -0.28 11.85 9.17
CA THR A 19 0.28 10.48 9.32
C THR A 19 0.26 9.69 8.02
N ALA A 20 -0.27 10.27 6.94
CA ALA A 20 -0.32 9.63 5.63
C ALA A 20 1.09 9.44 5.06
N ALA A 21 1.42 8.19 4.72
CA ALA A 21 2.62 7.84 3.98
C ALA A 21 2.45 8.16 2.48
N ARG A 22 1.36 7.66 1.89
CA ARG A 22 1.05 7.89 0.48
C ARG A 22 0.47 9.28 0.28
N ARG A 23 1.10 10.09 -0.59
CA ARG A 23 0.70 11.48 -0.90
C ARG A 23 0.63 12.40 0.34
N GLY A 24 1.34 12.05 1.42
CA GLY A 24 1.36 12.84 2.65
C GLY A 24 1.88 14.26 2.45
N GLU A 25 2.91 14.44 1.62
CA GLU A 25 3.45 15.76 1.28
C GLU A 25 2.45 16.63 0.51
N GLU A 26 1.70 16.04 -0.42
CA GLU A 26 0.66 16.75 -1.16
C GLU A 26 -0.47 17.19 -0.22
N GLN A 27 -0.92 16.29 0.65
CA GLN A 27 -1.91 16.59 1.68
C GLN A 27 -1.41 17.70 2.62
N ALA A 28 -0.16 17.61 3.07
CA ALA A 28 0.47 18.63 3.91
C ALA A 28 0.53 19.99 3.20
N THR A 29 0.87 20.00 1.92
CA THR A 29 0.92 21.22 1.11
C THR A 29 -0.47 21.86 0.98
N LEU A 30 -1.52 21.06 0.75
CA LEU A 30 -2.90 21.54 0.70
C LEU A 30 -3.38 22.13 2.03
N LEU A 31 -2.93 21.59 3.16
CA LEU A 31 -3.25 22.08 4.50
C LEU A 31 -2.50 23.38 4.82
N LYS A 32 -1.19 23.45 4.50
CA LYS A 32 -0.39 24.68 4.65
C LYS A 32 -0.98 25.84 3.86
N ARG A 33 -1.43 25.60 2.63
CA ARG A 33 -2.14 26.60 1.80
C ARG A 33 -3.44 27.14 2.41
N ARG A 34 -3.99 26.49 3.45
CA ARG A 34 -5.17 26.95 4.20
C ARG A 34 -4.82 27.60 5.55
N GLY A 35 -3.54 27.81 5.84
CA GLY A 35 -3.06 28.47 7.05
C GLY A 35 -2.66 27.54 8.21
N ALA A 36 -2.69 26.21 8.03
CA ALA A 36 -2.27 25.29 9.09
C ALA A 36 -0.74 25.22 9.24
N ALA A 37 -0.27 25.15 10.48
CA ALA A 37 1.04 24.58 10.78
C ALA A 37 0.96 23.05 10.66
N VAL A 38 1.76 22.44 9.78
CA VAL A 38 1.65 20.99 9.50
C VAL A 38 2.89 20.24 9.97
N GLN A 39 2.67 19.19 10.76
CA GLN A 39 3.68 18.20 11.14
C GLN A 39 3.45 16.92 10.34
N HIS A 40 4.39 16.55 9.47
CA HIS A 40 4.34 15.28 8.75
C HIS A 40 5.05 14.20 9.55
N ALA A 41 4.32 13.16 9.93
CA ALA A 41 4.77 12.08 10.81
C ALA A 41 4.16 10.74 10.37
N PRO A 42 4.56 10.19 9.20
CA PRO A 42 4.04 8.91 8.74
C PRO A 42 4.52 7.77 9.67
N ALA A 43 3.58 6.97 10.15
CA ALA A 43 3.88 5.84 11.04
C ALA A 43 4.30 4.56 10.29
N LEU A 44 4.12 4.55 8.97
CA LEU A 44 4.34 3.39 8.09
C LEU A 44 5.01 3.88 6.80
N ARG A 45 5.75 3.00 6.12
CA ARG A 45 6.20 3.20 4.74
C ARG A 45 5.63 2.13 3.84
N ILE A 46 5.43 2.45 2.57
CA ILE A 46 5.04 1.47 1.55
C ILE A 46 6.31 0.98 0.89
N VAL A 47 6.51 -0.33 0.88
CA VAL A 47 7.58 -1.00 0.13
C VAL A 47 6.97 -1.52 -1.17
N PRO A 48 7.54 -1.18 -2.34
CA PRO A 48 7.11 -1.80 -3.59
C PRO A 48 7.31 -3.33 -3.50
N PRO A 49 6.30 -4.15 -3.87
CA PRO A 49 6.42 -5.61 -3.79
C PRO A 49 7.66 -6.18 -4.48
N ALA A 50 8.08 -5.60 -5.61
CA ALA A 50 9.27 -6.02 -6.35
C ALA A 50 10.60 -5.82 -5.60
N GLU A 51 10.63 -4.92 -4.60
CA GLU A 51 11.79 -4.62 -3.76
C GLU A 51 11.77 -5.42 -2.44
N ASP A 52 10.74 -6.23 -2.22
CA ASP A 52 10.53 -6.99 -1.00
C ASP A 52 11.07 -8.42 -1.14
N ASN A 53 12.30 -8.63 -0.66
CA ASN A 53 12.95 -9.94 -0.70
C ASN A 53 12.21 -10.97 0.17
N GLU A 54 11.63 -10.56 1.29
CA GLU A 54 10.88 -11.46 2.18
C GLU A 54 9.60 -11.96 1.46
N LEU A 55 8.94 -11.08 0.71
CA LEU A 55 7.82 -11.47 -0.14
C LEU A 55 8.25 -12.47 -1.22
N ARG A 56 9.40 -12.26 -1.86
CA ARG A 56 9.94 -13.20 -2.87
C ARG A 56 10.22 -14.57 -2.27
N ASP A 57 10.93 -14.61 -1.14
CA ASP A 57 11.30 -15.86 -0.48
C ASP A 57 10.04 -16.63 -0.03
N THR A 58 9.09 -15.93 0.58
CA THR A 58 7.78 -16.51 0.96
C THR A 58 7.00 -17.01 -0.26
N THR A 59 7.09 -16.33 -1.41
CA THR A 59 6.44 -16.77 -2.65
C THR A 59 7.03 -18.09 -3.14
N GLN A 60 8.35 -18.26 -3.08
CA GLN A 60 9.01 -19.50 -3.45
C GLN A 60 8.61 -20.64 -2.51
N GLU A 61 8.60 -20.38 -1.19
CA GLU A 61 8.17 -21.37 -0.19
C GLU A 61 6.73 -21.83 -0.42
N LEU A 62 5.82 -20.90 -0.75
CA LEU A 62 4.42 -21.21 -1.09
C LEU A 62 4.32 -22.07 -2.34
N ILE A 63 5.17 -21.82 -3.34
CA ILE A 63 5.21 -22.62 -4.56
C ILE A 63 5.66 -24.06 -4.29
N ASP A 64 6.64 -24.22 -3.40
CA ASP A 64 7.19 -25.51 -2.99
C ASP A 64 6.22 -26.26 -2.05
N HIS A 65 5.52 -25.51 -1.19
CA HIS A 65 4.59 -26.02 -0.18
C HIS A 65 3.26 -25.27 -0.26
N ALA A 66 2.38 -25.78 -1.13
CA ALA A 66 1.10 -25.15 -1.41
C ALA A 66 0.20 -25.09 -0.15
N PRO A 67 -0.44 -23.94 0.14
CA PRO A 67 -1.40 -23.81 1.21
C PRO A 67 -2.76 -24.39 0.79
N ASP A 68 -3.52 -24.90 1.76
CA ASP A 68 -4.91 -25.33 1.52
C ASP A 68 -5.84 -24.13 1.26
N VAL A 69 -5.56 -22.99 1.91
CA VAL A 69 -6.42 -21.79 1.88
C VAL A 69 -5.57 -20.54 1.70
N VAL A 70 -6.04 -19.63 0.84
CA VAL A 70 -5.42 -18.32 0.60
C VAL A 70 -6.45 -17.21 0.80
N VAL A 71 -6.11 -16.20 1.59
CA VAL A 71 -7.02 -15.09 1.91
C VAL A 71 -6.50 -13.76 1.35
N ALA A 72 -7.14 -13.27 0.28
CA ALA A 72 -6.86 -11.96 -0.28
C ALA A 72 -7.53 -10.86 0.56
N THR A 73 -6.74 -10.06 1.28
CA THR A 73 -7.26 -9.01 2.17
C THR A 73 -7.47 -7.66 1.49
N THR A 74 -6.70 -7.37 0.44
CA THR A 74 -6.80 -6.15 -0.36
C THR A 74 -6.52 -6.45 -1.83
N ALA A 75 -7.25 -5.75 -2.69
CA ALA A 75 -7.10 -5.89 -4.14
C ALA A 75 -5.71 -5.44 -4.63
N ILE A 76 -5.18 -4.36 -4.05
CA ILE A 76 -3.89 -3.80 -4.43
C ILE A 76 -2.72 -4.70 -4.03
N GLY A 77 -2.79 -5.33 -2.85
CA GLY A 77 -1.77 -6.27 -2.38
C GLY A 77 -1.73 -7.52 -3.24
N PHE A 78 -2.90 -8.12 -3.54
CA PHE A 78 -2.96 -9.33 -4.36
C PHE A 78 -2.43 -9.09 -5.79
N ARG A 79 -2.89 -8.02 -6.46
CA ARG A 79 -2.38 -7.68 -7.79
C ARG A 79 -0.89 -7.35 -7.79
N GLY A 80 -0.43 -6.57 -6.82
CA GLY A 80 0.99 -6.22 -6.71
C GLY A 80 1.88 -7.44 -6.43
N TRP A 81 1.39 -8.42 -5.68
CA TRP A 81 2.09 -9.68 -5.45
C TRP A 81 2.20 -10.52 -6.73
N VAL A 82 1.10 -10.70 -7.46
CA VAL A 82 1.11 -11.43 -8.74
C VAL A 82 2.02 -10.75 -9.77
N GLU A 83 1.96 -9.42 -9.88
CA GLU A 83 2.85 -8.65 -10.75
C GLU A 83 4.33 -8.81 -10.37
N ALA A 84 4.65 -8.72 -9.07
CA ALA A 84 6.01 -8.94 -8.59
C ALA A 84 6.49 -10.37 -8.87
N ALA A 85 5.63 -11.37 -8.65
CA ALA A 85 5.92 -12.76 -8.97
C ALA A 85 6.23 -12.96 -10.46
N HIS A 86 5.49 -12.32 -11.37
CA HIS A 86 5.84 -12.30 -12.79
C HIS A 86 7.20 -11.65 -13.04
N GLY A 87 7.50 -10.53 -12.37
CA GLY A 87 8.82 -9.88 -12.44
C GLY A 87 9.98 -10.78 -11.98
N TRP A 88 9.73 -11.70 -11.05
CA TRP A 88 10.71 -12.69 -10.59
C TRP A 88 10.73 -13.98 -11.42
N GLY A 89 9.86 -14.12 -12.43
CA GLY A 89 9.72 -15.36 -13.20
C GLY A 89 8.97 -16.48 -12.47
N LEU A 90 8.31 -16.17 -11.35
CA LEU A 90 7.55 -17.11 -10.52
C LEU A 90 6.03 -17.06 -10.77
N GLY A 91 5.55 -16.08 -11.55
CA GLY A 91 4.13 -15.78 -11.69
C GLY A 91 3.26 -16.96 -12.15
N ASP A 92 3.68 -17.69 -13.19
CA ASP A 92 2.90 -18.82 -13.70
C ASP A 92 2.84 -19.97 -12.68
N ALA A 93 3.96 -20.27 -12.02
CA ALA A 93 4.03 -21.29 -10.98
C ALA A 93 3.17 -20.91 -9.76
N LEU A 94 3.20 -19.63 -9.36
CA LEU A 94 2.36 -19.11 -8.29
C LEU A 94 0.88 -19.28 -8.64
N LEU A 95 0.44 -18.79 -9.81
CA LEU A 95 -0.96 -18.86 -10.21
C LEU A 95 -1.46 -20.30 -10.31
N GLU A 96 -0.62 -21.22 -10.79
CA GLU A 96 -0.98 -22.64 -10.83
C GLU A 96 -1.19 -23.22 -9.43
N ARG A 97 -0.35 -22.84 -8.45
CA ARG A 97 -0.52 -23.25 -7.06
C ARG A 97 -1.78 -22.66 -6.42
N LEU A 98 -2.05 -21.39 -6.68
CA LEU A 98 -3.24 -20.71 -6.16
C LEU A 98 -4.54 -21.30 -6.71
N ARG A 99 -4.57 -21.80 -7.95
CA ARG A 99 -5.75 -22.49 -8.52
C ARG A 99 -6.12 -23.77 -7.78
N GLY A 100 -5.15 -24.41 -7.13
CA GLY A 100 -5.36 -25.61 -6.33
C GLY A 100 -5.84 -25.33 -4.90
N ALA A 101 -5.79 -24.09 -4.44
CA ALA A 101 -6.14 -23.68 -3.08
C ALA A 101 -7.56 -23.11 -3.00
N GLU A 102 -8.16 -23.15 -1.81
CA GLU A 102 -9.40 -22.40 -1.53
C GLU A 102 -9.07 -20.90 -1.41
N LEU A 103 -9.58 -20.11 -2.35
CA LEU A 103 -9.34 -18.67 -2.41
C LEU A 103 -10.51 -17.90 -1.78
N LEU A 104 -10.22 -17.21 -0.68
CA LEU A 104 -11.16 -16.34 0.02
C LEU A 104 -10.75 -14.88 -0.18
N ALA A 105 -11.73 -13.98 -0.26
CA ALA A 105 -11.47 -12.56 -0.44
C ALA A 105 -12.24 -11.71 0.58
N ARG A 106 -11.55 -10.72 1.15
CA ARG A 106 -12.14 -9.76 2.10
C ARG A 106 -12.80 -8.61 1.33
N GLY A 107 -14.02 -8.85 0.87
CA GLY A 107 -14.89 -7.84 0.24
C GLY A 107 -14.74 -7.74 -1.28
N PRO A 108 -15.61 -6.95 -1.94
CA PRO A 108 -15.81 -6.99 -3.39
C PRO A 108 -14.58 -6.57 -4.20
N GLU A 109 -13.75 -5.66 -3.70
CA GLU A 109 -12.53 -5.26 -4.41
C GLU A 109 -11.49 -6.38 -4.45
N ALA A 110 -11.32 -7.09 -3.33
CA ALA A 110 -10.40 -8.21 -3.25
C ALA A 110 -10.94 -9.40 -4.07
N GLU A 111 -12.25 -9.63 -4.04
CA GLU A 111 -12.89 -10.67 -4.86
C GLU A 111 -12.65 -10.41 -6.35
N ALA A 112 -12.82 -9.17 -6.81
CA ALA A 112 -12.54 -8.77 -8.18
C ALA A 112 -11.05 -8.84 -8.56
N ALA A 113 -10.13 -8.90 -7.60
CA ALA A 113 -8.71 -9.05 -7.86
C ALA A 113 -8.28 -10.51 -8.03
N VAL A 114 -9.02 -11.43 -7.40
CA VAL A 114 -8.73 -12.87 -7.40
C VAL A 114 -9.38 -13.58 -8.58
N ARG A 115 -10.50 -13.04 -9.08
CA ARG A 115 -11.25 -13.57 -10.22
C ARG A 115 -10.58 -13.23 -11.56
#